data_AF-A0A2A5XJY8-F1
#
_entry.id   AF-A0A2A5XJY8-F1
#
_cell.length_a   1.000
_cell.length_b   1.000
_cell.length_c   1.000
_cell.angle_alpha   90.00
_cell.angle_beta   90.00
_cell.angle_gamma   90.00
#
_symmetry.space_group_name_H-M   'P 1'
#
loop_
_entity.id
_entity.type
_entity.pdbx_description
1 polymer ?
#
loop_
_entity_poly.entity_id
_entity_poly.type
_entity_poly.pdbx_seq_one_letter_code
_entity_poly.pdbx_strand_id
1 'polypeptide(L)'
;MKRIYCCPFLLIFLCFILSLESAVYAQNSIDFSFEKTGPNHSVLVLPVWHPVIKELQQMDSIPADMVLGFHGDSLATGDKVGVFYIDNKENFKCAGSLDWKSNDFNMLPVWGQYPPGTDNGMEIGERMIWMAQKNDDSIYQIEATYQKPLMAI
;
A
#
# COMPACT_ATOMS: atom_id res chain seq x y z
N MET A 1 17.21 -11.57 -75.51
CA MET A 1 18.29 -11.78 -74.52
C MET A 1 18.14 -10.69 -73.46
N LYS A 2 17.87 -10.85 -72.16
CA LYS A 2 18.04 -11.89 -71.12
C LYS A 2 16.75 -11.94 -70.26
N ARG A 3 16.13 -13.11 -70.03
CA ARG A 3 16.07 -13.96 -68.80
C ARG A 3 15.58 -13.26 -67.52
N ILE A 4 14.30 -13.46 -67.09
CA ILE A 4 13.73 -14.40 -66.04
C ILE A 4 14.19 -13.97 -64.61
N TYR A 5 13.41 -13.84 -63.51
CA TYR A 5 12.54 -14.73 -62.69
C TYR A 5 11.63 -13.86 -61.79
N CYS A 6 10.30 -14.04 -61.74
CA CYS A 6 9.55 -14.94 -60.84
C CYS A 6 9.87 -14.77 -59.34
N CYS A 7 8.97 -14.12 -58.58
CA CYS A 7 8.63 -14.57 -57.21
C CYS A 7 7.30 -13.94 -56.73
N PRO A 8 6.29 -14.75 -56.35
CA PRO A 8 5.01 -14.30 -55.81
C PRO A 8 5.07 -14.37 -54.27
N PHE A 9 5.11 -13.25 -53.57
CA PHE A 9 4.95 -13.27 -52.11
C PHE A 9 4.59 -11.86 -51.62
N LEU A 10 3.31 -11.62 -51.33
CA LEU A 10 2.91 -10.80 -50.19
C LEU A 10 1.39 -10.93 -49.97
N LEU A 11 1.01 -12.04 -49.34
CA LEU A 11 -0.14 -12.06 -48.45
C LEU A 11 0.19 -11.10 -47.30
N ILE A 12 -0.47 -9.93 -47.23
CA ILE A 12 -0.59 -9.20 -45.96
C ILE A 12 -2.07 -9.01 -45.69
N PHE A 13 -2.53 -10.00 -44.93
CA PHE A 13 -3.67 -10.01 -44.05
C PHE A 13 -3.84 -8.63 -43.40
N LEU A 14 -4.85 -7.87 -43.84
CA LEU A 14 -5.25 -6.61 -43.21
C LEU A 14 -5.95 -6.94 -41.88
N CYS A 15 -5.16 -7.33 -40.88
CA CYS A 15 -5.62 -7.47 -39.51
C CYS A 15 -5.84 -6.06 -38.98
N PHE A 16 -7.06 -5.55 -39.13
CA PHE A 16 -7.53 -4.40 -38.36
C PHE A 16 -7.52 -4.84 -36.89
N ILE A 17 -6.39 -4.65 -36.23
CA ILE A 17 -6.31 -4.72 -34.77
C ILE A 17 -7.09 -3.50 -34.30
N LEU A 18 -8.39 -3.68 -34.07
CA LEU A 18 -9.14 -2.89 -33.11
C LEU A 18 -8.43 -3.12 -31.78
N SER A 19 -7.50 -2.24 -31.45
CA SER A 19 -7.03 -2.09 -30.08
C SER A 19 -8.25 -1.68 -29.27
N LEU A 20 -8.93 -2.66 -28.67
CA LEU A 20 -9.63 -2.39 -27.43
C LEU A 20 -8.54 -1.98 -26.45
N GLU A 21 -8.28 -0.67 -26.38
CA GLU A 21 -7.81 -0.09 -25.13
C GLU A 21 -8.93 -0.39 -24.12
N SER A 22 -8.80 -1.51 -23.43
CA SER A 22 -9.36 -1.60 -22.09
C SER A 22 -8.67 -0.49 -21.32
N ALA A 23 -9.28 0.69 -21.30
CA ALA A 23 -9.03 1.68 -20.28
C ALA A 23 -9.43 1.01 -18.96
N VAL A 24 -8.49 0.25 -18.40
CA VAL A 24 -8.47 -0.05 -16.98
C VAL A 24 -8.39 1.32 -16.35
N TYR A 25 -9.54 1.84 -15.90
CA TYR A 25 -9.57 2.93 -14.96
C TYR A 25 -8.93 2.38 -13.68
N ALA A 26 -7.60 2.37 -13.66
CA ALA A 26 -6.86 2.32 -12.41
C ALA A 26 -7.38 3.51 -11.60
N GLN A 27 -7.86 3.24 -10.40
CA GLN A 27 -8.31 4.26 -9.48
C GLN A 27 -7.16 5.26 -9.26
N ASN A 28 -7.18 6.38 -9.98
CA ASN A 28 -6.11 7.38 -9.99
C ASN A 28 -6.00 8.16 -8.67
N SER A 29 -6.83 7.86 -7.68
CA SER A 29 -6.71 8.41 -6.34
C SER A 29 -7.30 7.45 -5.31
N ILE A 30 -6.49 7.06 -4.34
CA ILE A 30 -6.96 6.38 -3.13
C ILE A 30 -7.47 7.45 -2.18
N ASP A 31 -8.69 7.29 -1.69
CA ASP A 31 -9.30 8.22 -0.75
C ASP A 31 -8.93 7.86 0.68
N PHE A 32 -8.24 8.76 1.37
CA PHE A 32 -7.85 8.61 2.77
C PHE A 32 -8.94 9.08 3.75
N SER A 33 -10.09 9.55 3.26
CA SER A 33 -11.23 9.91 4.10
C SER A 33 -11.89 8.65 4.70
N PHE A 34 -12.32 8.74 5.95
CA PHE A 34 -12.90 7.61 6.68
C PHE A 34 -14.06 8.05 7.57
N GLU A 35 -14.95 7.10 7.85
CA GLU A 35 -16.07 7.27 8.77
C GLU A 35 -15.81 6.54 10.09
N LYS A 36 -16.38 7.05 11.18
CA LYS A 36 -16.20 6.49 12.54
C LYS A 36 -17.45 5.73 12.97
N THR A 37 -17.80 4.67 12.22
CA THR A 37 -19.15 4.11 12.28
C THR A 37 -19.24 2.74 12.95
N GLY A 38 -18.18 1.92 12.98
CA GLY A 38 -18.22 0.54 13.49
C GLY A 38 -17.20 0.18 14.60
N PRO A 39 -16.85 -1.13 14.76
CA PRO A 39 -15.79 -1.58 15.66
C PRO A 39 -14.48 -0.87 15.39
N ASN A 40 -13.67 -0.63 16.42
CA ASN A 40 -12.45 0.14 16.30
C ASN A 40 -11.24 -0.55 16.90
N HIS A 41 -10.09 -0.30 16.28
CA HIS A 41 -8.78 -0.62 16.85
C HIS A 41 -7.98 0.68 17.02
N SER A 42 -7.10 0.72 18.02
CA SER A 42 -6.13 1.79 18.18
C SER A 42 -4.75 1.24 17.90
N VAL A 43 -4.09 1.74 16.85
CA VAL A 43 -2.74 1.35 16.50
C VAL A 43 -1.77 2.43 16.99
N LEU A 44 -0.79 2.04 17.81
CA LEU A 44 0.33 2.90 18.18
C LEU A 44 1.53 2.53 17.32
N VAL A 45 2.06 3.50 16.58
CA VAL A 45 3.29 3.36 15.82
C VAL A 45 4.41 4.09 16.55
N LEU A 46 5.45 3.34 16.91
CA LEU A 46 6.60 3.86 17.64
C LEU A 46 7.61 4.51 16.67
N PRO A 47 8.20 5.65 17.05
CA PRO A 47 9.26 6.27 16.25
C PRO A 47 10.55 5.44 16.29
N VAL A 48 11.39 5.61 15.27
CA VAL A 48 12.65 4.85 15.11
C VAL A 48 13.64 5.07 16.26
N TRP A 49 13.59 6.21 16.94
CA TRP A 49 14.43 6.50 18.11
C TRP A 49 14.00 5.75 19.38
N HIS A 50 12.80 5.16 19.40
CA HIS A 50 12.27 4.52 20.59
C HIS A 50 13.20 3.35 21.03
N PRO A 51 13.55 3.24 22.34
CA PRO A 51 14.55 2.26 22.80
C PRO A 51 14.24 0.82 22.38
N VAL A 52 12.97 0.43 22.43
CA VAL A 52 12.50 -0.90 21.99
C VAL A 52 12.77 -1.15 20.51
N ILE A 53 12.58 -0.14 19.65
CA ILE A 53 12.87 -0.27 18.22
C ILE A 53 14.38 -0.39 18.01
N LYS A 54 15.19 0.35 18.78
CA LYS A 54 16.65 0.25 18.73
C LYS A 54 17.16 -1.11 19.17
N GLU A 55 16.58 -1.70 20.19
CA GLU A 55 16.89 -3.07 20.63
C GLU A 55 16.53 -4.10 19.56
N LEU A 56 15.32 -4.00 18.97
CA LEU A 56 14.90 -4.89 17.87
C LEU A 56 15.83 -4.77 16.64
N GLN A 57 16.24 -3.55 16.27
CA GLN A 57 17.20 -3.31 15.17
C GLN A 57 18.59 -3.90 15.45
N GLN A 58 19.00 -4.00 16.72
CA GLN A 58 20.27 -4.63 17.10
C GLN A 58 20.17 -6.16 17.12
N MET A 59 19.00 -6.70 17.46
CA MET A 59 18.72 -8.13 17.47
C MET A 59 18.57 -8.70 16.05
N ASP A 60 17.92 -7.97 15.14
CA ASP A 60 17.93 -8.26 13.71
C ASP A 60 19.31 -7.86 13.17
N SER A 61 20.26 -8.77 13.28
CA SER A 61 21.59 -8.66 12.67
C SER A 61 21.47 -8.75 11.14
N ILE A 62 20.84 -7.75 10.52
CA ILE A 62 20.79 -7.58 9.07
C ILE A 62 21.89 -6.56 8.73
N PRO A 63 22.92 -6.96 7.97
CA PRO A 63 23.94 -6.04 7.49
C PRO A 63 23.31 -4.84 6.78
N ALA A 64 23.78 -3.63 7.07
CA ALA A 64 23.20 -2.38 6.53
C ALA A 64 23.26 -2.30 4.99
N ASP A 65 24.13 -3.08 4.36
CA ASP A 65 24.28 -3.27 2.91
C ASP A 65 23.34 -4.34 2.32
N MET A 66 22.69 -5.15 3.16
CA MET A 66 21.68 -6.13 2.74
C MET A 66 20.24 -5.59 2.86
N VAL A 67 20.05 -4.47 3.54
CA VAL A 67 18.79 -3.72 3.48
C VAL A 67 18.73 -3.07 2.10
N LEU A 68 17.91 -3.61 1.21
CA LEU A 68 17.46 -2.92 -0.01
C LEU A 68 16.60 -1.72 0.41
N GLY A 69 17.25 -0.71 0.99
CA GLY A 69 16.63 0.55 1.35
C GLY A 69 16.47 1.35 0.07
N PHE A 70 15.25 1.38 -0.46
CA PHE A 70 14.91 2.38 -1.46
C PHE A 70 15.12 3.76 -0.81
N HIS A 71 16.16 4.47 -1.22
CA HIS A 71 16.37 5.86 -0.85
C HIS A 71 15.18 6.68 -1.36
N GLY A 72 14.15 6.85 -0.52
CA GLY A 72 12.88 7.47 -0.88
C GLY A 72 11.67 6.98 -0.05
N ASP A 73 11.73 5.78 0.52
CA ASP A 73 10.59 5.14 1.19
C ASP A 73 10.39 5.58 2.65
N SER A 74 11.23 6.48 3.16
CA SER A 74 11.08 7.01 4.52
C SER A 74 9.94 8.02 4.58
N LEU A 75 8.97 7.79 5.46
CA LEU A 75 7.87 8.72 5.73
C LEU A 75 8.40 10.03 6.34
N ALA A 76 8.15 11.14 5.67
CA ALA A 76 8.46 12.48 6.13
C ALA A 76 7.30 13.04 6.97
N THR A 77 7.60 13.98 7.87
CA THR A 77 6.53 14.69 8.58
C THR A 77 5.65 15.43 7.58
N GLY A 78 4.33 15.23 7.67
CA GLY A 78 3.34 15.78 6.73
C GLY A 78 2.86 14.80 5.66
N ASP A 79 3.56 13.68 5.42
CA ASP A 79 3.02 12.59 4.60
C ASP A 79 1.73 12.05 5.24
N LYS A 80 0.77 11.59 4.45
CA LYS A 80 -0.45 10.97 4.98
C LYS A 80 -0.27 9.47 5.09
N VAL A 81 -0.64 8.88 6.22
CA VAL A 81 -0.61 7.43 6.43
C VAL A 81 -2.00 6.96 6.81
N GLY A 82 -2.42 5.85 6.20
CA GLY A 82 -3.73 5.28 6.42
C GLY A 82 -3.72 3.76 6.44
N VAL A 83 -4.72 3.22 7.13
CA VAL A 83 -5.04 1.79 7.13
C VAL A 83 -6.32 1.60 6.34
N PHE A 84 -6.28 0.61 5.48
CA PHE A 84 -7.31 0.29 4.51
C PHE A 84 -7.73 -1.17 4.64
N TYR A 85 -8.93 -1.43 4.15
CA TYR A 85 -9.42 -2.77 3.85
C TYR A 85 -9.96 -2.79 2.42
N ILE A 86 -10.20 -3.98 1.88
CA ILE A 86 -10.84 -4.18 0.59
C ILE A 86 -12.27 -4.54 0.89
N ASP A 87 -13.24 -3.82 0.32
CA ASP A 87 -14.65 -4.17 0.48
C ASP A 87 -15.10 -5.31 -0.44
N ASN A 88 -16.34 -5.76 -0.28
CA ASN A 88 -16.96 -6.80 -1.11
C ASN A 88 -17.07 -6.46 -2.62
N LYS A 89 -16.73 -5.23 -3.02
CA LYS A 89 -16.68 -4.76 -4.41
C LYS A 89 -15.22 -4.57 -4.87
N GLU A 90 -14.27 -5.12 -4.14
CA GLU A 90 -12.83 -5.06 -4.40
C GLU A 90 -12.24 -3.62 -4.35
N ASN A 91 -12.90 -2.69 -3.65
CA ASN A 91 -12.41 -1.32 -3.52
C ASN A 91 -11.66 -1.10 -2.21
N PHE A 92 -10.60 -0.30 -2.27
CA PHE A 92 -9.93 0.18 -1.07
C PHE A 92 -10.83 1.16 -0.31
N LYS A 93 -11.04 0.87 0.98
CA LYS A 93 -11.74 1.73 1.93
C LYS A 93 -10.82 2.09 3.07
N CYS A 94 -10.69 3.39 3.33
CA CYS A 94 -9.90 3.87 4.46
C CYS A 94 -10.66 3.61 5.75
N ALA A 95 -10.03 2.87 6.66
CA ALA A 95 -10.52 2.66 8.03
C ALA A 95 -10.04 3.77 8.98
N GLY A 96 -8.95 4.45 8.64
CA GLY A 96 -8.39 5.52 9.45
C GLY A 96 -7.14 6.08 8.80
N SER A 97 -6.95 7.40 8.89
CA SER A 97 -5.74 8.08 8.41
C SER A 97 -5.31 9.23 9.33
N LEU A 98 -4.03 9.59 9.25
CA LEU A 98 -3.43 10.74 9.93
C LEU A 98 -2.30 11.36 9.09
N ASP A 99 -1.90 12.57 9.47
CA ASP A 99 -0.66 13.18 8.99
C ASP A 99 0.51 12.71 9.84
N TRP A 100 1.50 12.13 9.19
CA TRP A 100 2.63 11.46 9.79
C TRP A 100 3.54 12.44 10.53
N LYS A 101 4.01 12.02 11.70
CA LYS A 101 5.04 12.71 12.47
C LYS A 101 6.28 11.83 12.54
N SER A 102 7.32 12.18 11.78
CA SER A 102 8.51 11.32 11.62
C SER A 102 9.35 11.16 12.88
N ASN A 103 9.24 12.10 13.84
CA ASN A 103 10.03 12.11 15.06
C ASN A 103 9.18 12.00 16.34
N ASP A 104 7.93 11.55 16.24
CA ASP A 104 7.00 11.45 17.38
C ASP A 104 6.19 10.15 17.31
N PHE A 105 5.45 9.86 18.37
CA PHE A 105 4.47 8.78 18.38
C PHE A 105 3.29 9.12 17.46
N ASN A 106 2.86 8.13 16.68
CA ASN A 106 1.66 8.24 15.85
C ASN A 106 0.61 7.26 16.38
N MET A 107 -0.54 7.79 16.81
CA MET A 107 -1.67 6.98 17.25
C MET A 107 -2.77 7.04 16.20
N LEU A 108 -3.01 5.92 15.53
CA LEU A 108 -3.97 5.79 14.44
C LEU A 108 -5.19 4.98 14.90
N PRO A 109 -6.33 5.64 15.21
CA PRO A 109 -7.58 4.93 15.39
C PRO A 109 -8.10 4.49 14.02
N VAL A 110 -8.46 3.21 13.91
CA VAL A 110 -9.06 2.61 12.71
C VAL A 110 -10.45 2.11 13.04
N TRP A 111 -11.37 2.25 12.10
CA TRP A 111 -12.79 1.97 12.25
C TRP A 111 -13.25 1.04 11.13
N GLY A 112 -13.95 -0.02 11.51
CA GLY A 112 -14.73 -0.81 10.58
C GLY A 112 -16.04 -0.08 10.21
N GLN A 113 -16.74 -0.61 9.23
CA GLN A 113 -18.01 -0.09 8.78
C GLN A 113 -19.20 -0.59 9.63
N TYR A 114 -20.21 0.26 9.82
CA TYR A 114 -21.51 -0.13 10.39
C TYR A 114 -22.64 -0.07 9.34
N PRO A 115 -23.64 -0.97 9.40
CA PRO A 115 -23.77 -2.09 10.33
C PRO A 115 -22.71 -3.18 10.07
N PRO A 116 -22.35 -3.98 11.09
CA PRO A 116 -21.46 -5.13 10.89
C PRO A 116 -22.09 -6.13 9.90
N GLY A 117 -21.25 -6.81 9.12
CA GLY A 117 -21.65 -7.61 7.96
C GLY A 117 -20.47 -8.35 7.35
N THR A 118 -20.67 -9.00 6.19
CA THR A 118 -19.58 -9.70 5.50
C THR A 118 -18.66 -8.69 4.82
N ASP A 119 -17.53 -8.39 5.46
CA ASP A 119 -16.47 -7.47 5.02
C ASP A 119 -16.68 -6.00 5.43
N ASN A 120 -16.40 -5.71 6.71
CA ASN A 120 -16.47 -4.35 7.27
C ASN A 120 -15.09 -3.79 7.63
N GLY A 121 -14.02 -4.53 7.34
CA GLY A 121 -12.64 -4.09 7.35
C GLY A 121 -11.86 -4.22 8.66
N MET A 122 -12.54 -4.25 9.81
CA MET A 122 -11.90 -4.30 11.13
C MET A 122 -12.44 -5.41 12.05
N GLU A 123 -13.03 -6.46 11.49
CA GLU A 123 -13.38 -7.66 12.22
C GLU A 123 -12.16 -8.55 12.53
N ILE A 124 -12.32 -9.47 13.48
CA ILE A 124 -11.25 -10.39 13.88
C ILE A 124 -10.86 -11.26 12.68
N GLY A 125 -9.57 -11.22 12.32
CA GLY A 125 -9.01 -11.99 11.22
C GLY A 125 -8.92 -11.23 9.89
N GLU A 126 -9.47 -10.02 9.80
CA GLU A 126 -9.31 -9.17 8.63
C GLU A 126 -7.91 -8.54 8.56
N ARG A 127 -7.44 -8.32 7.33
CA ARG A 127 -6.10 -7.80 7.06
C ARG A 127 -6.12 -6.28 7.01
N MET A 128 -5.25 -5.65 7.81
CA MET A 128 -4.95 -4.23 7.70
C MET A 128 -3.98 -3.99 6.54
N ILE A 129 -4.39 -3.18 5.56
CA ILE A 129 -3.56 -2.79 4.43
C ILE A 129 -3.05 -1.37 4.70
N TRP A 130 -1.74 -1.20 4.82
CA TRP A 130 -1.18 0.10 5.12
C TRP A 130 -0.74 0.81 3.85
N MET A 131 -1.11 2.09 3.73
CA MET A 131 -0.71 2.92 2.60
C MET A 131 -0.25 4.28 3.09
N ALA A 132 0.63 4.90 2.32
CA ALA A 132 1.10 6.24 2.54
C ALA A 132 0.97 7.08 1.26
N GLN A 133 0.68 8.37 1.45
CA GLN A 133 0.68 9.38 0.40
C GLN A 133 1.73 10.44 0.75
N LYS A 134 2.66 10.68 -0.17
CA LYS A 134 3.64 11.75 -0.09
C LYS A 134 3.02 13.11 -0.41
N ASN A 135 3.74 14.17 -0.10
CA ASN A 135 3.40 15.54 -0.50
C ASN A 135 3.33 15.77 -2.02
N ASP A 136 3.90 14.88 -2.84
CA ASP A 136 3.81 14.92 -4.31
C ASP A 136 2.66 14.08 -4.88
N ASP A 137 1.70 13.71 -4.03
CA ASP A 137 0.56 12.83 -4.31
C ASP A 137 0.92 11.40 -4.72
N SER A 138 2.19 11.00 -4.64
CA SER A 138 2.58 9.60 -4.84
C SER A 138 2.05 8.72 -3.71
N ILE A 139 1.43 7.60 -4.08
CA ILE A 139 0.83 6.65 -3.15
C ILE A 139 1.58 5.32 -3.24
N TYR A 140 1.93 4.76 -2.09
CA TYR A 140 2.61 3.48 -2.00
C TYR A 140 2.10 2.67 -0.80
N GLN A 141 2.11 1.35 -0.95
CA GLN A 141 1.79 0.45 0.15
C GLN A 141 3.01 0.36 1.08
N ILE A 142 2.77 0.41 2.38
CA ILE A 142 3.83 0.22 3.39
C ILE A 142 3.66 -1.14 4.07
N GLU A 143 4.77 -1.75 4.42
CA GLU A 143 4.78 -2.97 5.23
C GLU A 143 4.80 -2.58 6.72
N ALA A 144 3.91 -3.18 7.50
CA ALA A 144 3.83 -2.99 8.93
C ALA A 144 4.06 -4.32 9.65
N THR A 145 4.84 -4.30 10.72
CA THR A 145 5.11 -5.48 11.55
C THR A 145 4.75 -5.17 13.00
N TYR A 146 4.02 -6.07 13.63
CA TYR A 146 3.73 -5.95 15.05
C TYR A 146 5.01 -6.10 15.87
N GLN A 147 5.14 -5.25 16.89
CA GLN A 147 6.17 -5.43 17.88
C GLN A 147 5.93 -6.77 18.59
N LYS A 148 6.92 -7.66 18.56
CA LYS A 148 6.90 -8.83 19.44
C LYS A 148 7.01 -8.35 20.88
N PRO A 149 6.28 -8.92 21.85
CA PRO A 149 6.51 -8.61 23.25
C PRO A 149 8.00 -8.87 23.53
N LEU A 150 8.73 -7.82 23.90
CA LEU A 150 9.96 -8.02 24.65
C LEU A 150 9.48 -8.66 25.94
N MET A 151 9.87 -9.90 26.21
CA MET A 151 9.40 -10.63 27.39
C MET A 151 9.51 -9.71 28.60
N ALA A 152 8.39 -9.50 29.30
CA ALA A 152 8.43 -8.85 30.59
C ALA A 152 9.33 -9.72 31.49
N ILE A 153 10.50 -9.20 31.83
CA ILE A 153 11.37 -9.78 32.85
C ILE A 153 10.70 -9.56 34.20
#